data_AF-A0A1Q7Y4W3-F1
#
_entry.id   AF-A0A1Q7Y4W3-F1
#
_cell.length_a   1.000
_cell.length_b   1.000
_cell.length_c   1.000
_cell.angle_alpha   90.00
_cell.angle_beta   90.00
_cell.angle_gamma   90.00
#
_symmetry.space_group_name_H-M   'P 1'
#
loop_
_entity.id
_entity.type
_entity.pdbx_description
1 polymer ?
#
loop_
_entity_poly.entity_id
_entity_poly.type
_entity_poly.pdbx_seq_one_letter_code
_entity_poly.pdbx_strand_id
1 'polypeptide(L)'
;MADAGVGFRHSLEPTQAKRFGERWGDAAALEAALIQGVSRFRDPGRGQGLAGIRRYLARWDGKIAIRSGTARIAIVPKWDDDVPLQEGVPPFPGAQVLIIIPEQESAQR
;
A
#
# COMPACT_ATOMS: atom_id res chain seq x y z
N MET A 1 6.08 -10.78 1.08
CA MET A 1 7.45 -10.33 0.74
C MET A 1 7.82 -9.16 1.64
N ALA A 2 9.09 -9.03 2.03
CA ALA A 2 9.55 -7.87 2.81
C ALA A 2 10.94 -7.40 2.37
N ASP A 3 11.22 -6.12 2.63
CA ASP A 3 12.54 -5.50 2.52
C ASP A 3 12.90 -4.74 3.81
N ALA A 4 14.15 -4.29 3.92
CA ALA A 4 14.65 -3.47 5.03
C ALA A 4 15.07 -2.07 4.57
N GLY A 5 14.40 -1.52 3.55
CA GLY A 5 14.68 -0.19 3.02
C GLY A 5 14.26 0.95 3.95
N VAL A 6 14.17 2.17 3.40
CA VAL A 6 13.83 3.38 4.18
C VAL A 6 12.33 3.51 4.51
N GLY A 7 11.48 2.66 3.92
CA GLY A 7 10.03 2.66 4.13
C GLY A 7 9.28 3.76 3.38
N PHE A 8 7.94 3.73 3.45
CA PHE A 8 7.07 4.61 2.66
C PHE A 8 7.15 6.08 3.10
N ARG A 9 7.14 6.33 4.42
CA ARG A 9 7.22 7.69 4.98
C ARG A 9 8.45 8.43 4.48
N HIS A 10 9.63 7.89 4.73
CA HIS A 10 10.88 8.53 4.31
C HIS A 10 11.06 8.55 2.79
N SER A 11 10.53 7.55 2.06
CA SER A 11 10.59 7.55 0.60
C SER A 11 9.82 8.70 -0.05
N LEU A 12 8.68 9.08 0.55
CA LEU A 12 7.78 10.11 0.01
C LEU A 12 8.00 11.49 0.64
N GLU A 13 8.56 11.55 1.85
CA GLU A 13 8.81 12.77 2.64
C GLU A 13 9.40 13.93 1.82
N PRO A 14 10.44 13.74 0.97
CA PRO A 14 11.02 14.84 0.19
C PRO A 14 10.05 15.56 -0.74
N THR A 15 8.98 14.89 -1.19
CA THR A 15 8.00 15.43 -2.14
C THR A 15 6.62 15.68 -1.54
N GLN A 16 6.29 15.02 -0.43
CA GLN A 16 4.93 15.02 0.11
C GLN A 16 4.80 15.68 1.48
N ALA A 17 5.84 15.72 2.31
CA ALA A 17 5.68 16.16 3.71
C ALA A 17 5.08 17.56 3.85
N LYS A 18 5.48 18.52 2.99
CA LYS A 18 4.90 19.87 2.97
C LYS A 18 3.39 19.90 2.68
N ARG A 19 2.90 18.98 1.85
CA ARG A 19 1.47 18.89 1.49
C ARG A 19 0.62 18.40 2.66
N PHE A 20 1.14 17.49 3.47
CA PHE A 20 0.42 16.88 4.58
C PHE A 20 0.67 17.59 5.93
N GLY A 21 1.74 18.38 6.03
CA GLY A 21 2.07 19.16 7.23
C GLY A 21 2.19 18.26 8.47
N GLU A 22 1.55 18.67 9.57
CA GLU A 22 1.54 17.93 10.84
C GLU A 22 0.92 16.53 10.75
N ARG A 23 0.12 16.25 9.71
CA ARG A 23 -0.47 14.92 9.50
C ARG A 23 0.47 13.94 8.80
N TRP A 24 1.70 14.35 8.49
CA TRP A 24 2.66 13.48 7.82
C TRP A 24 3.21 12.41 8.76
N GLY A 25 2.77 11.18 8.55
CA GLY A 25 3.17 10.00 9.33
C GLY A 25 3.16 8.74 8.47
N ASP A 26 3.43 7.58 9.09
CA ASP A 26 3.48 6.30 8.39
C ASP A 26 2.14 5.94 7.73
N ALA A 27 1.02 6.14 8.43
CA ALA A 27 -0.31 5.91 7.89
C ALA A 27 -0.61 6.79 6.67
N ALA A 28 -0.40 8.11 6.81
CA ALA A 28 -0.61 9.05 5.71
C ALA A 28 0.27 8.73 4.48
N ALA A 29 1.51 8.27 4.71
CA ALA A 29 2.40 7.86 3.62
C ALA A 29 1.91 6.57 2.93
N LEU A 30 1.41 5.60 3.69
CA LEU A 30 0.82 4.38 3.14
C LEU A 30 -0.45 4.67 2.33
N GLU A 31 -1.35 5.52 2.83
CA GLU A 31 -2.54 5.97 2.11
C GLU A 31 -2.19 6.73 0.82
N ALA A 32 -1.23 7.67 0.91
CA ALA A 32 -0.76 8.42 -0.25
C ALA A 32 -0.25 7.47 -1.34
N ALA A 33 0.53 6.45 -0.98
CA ALA A 33 1.06 5.51 -1.95
C ALA A 33 0.00 4.55 -2.53
N LEU A 34 -0.75 3.84 -1.67
CA LEU A 34 -1.62 2.76 -2.09
C LEU A 34 -2.97 3.25 -2.64
N ILE A 35 -3.54 4.28 -2.01
CA ILE A 35 -4.88 4.79 -2.34
C ILE A 35 -4.78 5.93 -3.35
N GLN A 36 -3.88 6.89 -3.10
CA GLN A 36 -3.77 8.08 -3.95
C GLN A 36 -2.79 7.90 -5.12
N GLY A 37 -2.03 6.79 -5.16
CA GLY A 37 -1.09 6.50 -6.24
C GLY A 37 0.11 7.44 -6.28
N VAL A 38 0.44 8.07 -5.14
CA VAL A 38 1.56 9.01 -5.04
C VAL A 38 2.89 8.27 -5.18
N SER A 39 3.79 8.86 -5.95
CA SER A 39 5.13 8.36 -6.22
C SER A 39 6.17 9.46 -5.96
N ARG A 40 7.36 9.05 -5.50
CA ARG A 40 8.51 9.96 -5.40
C ARG A 40 9.09 10.34 -6.77
N PHE A 41 8.88 9.48 -7.78
CA PHE A 41 9.34 9.73 -9.14
C PHE A 41 8.35 10.61 -9.89
N ARG A 42 8.87 11.60 -10.61
CA ARG A 42 8.10 12.50 -11.48
C ARG A 42 8.11 12.07 -12.95
N ASP A 43 9.01 11.15 -13.31
CA ASP A 43 9.17 10.69 -14.68
C ASP A 43 7.91 9.96 -15.18
N PRO A 44 7.41 10.28 -16.39
CA PRO A 44 6.36 9.50 -17.03
C PRO A 44 6.74 8.01 -17.09
N GLY A 45 5.83 7.14 -16.67
CA GLY A 45 6.03 5.68 -16.65
C GLY A 45 6.62 5.12 -15.35
N ARG A 46 7.12 5.95 -14.43
CA ARG A 46 7.58 5.48 -13.11
C ARG A 46 6.47 5.61 -12.05
N GLY A 47 6.64 4.89 -10.94
CA GLY A 47 5.70 4.97 -9.81
C GLY A 47 4.35 4.26 -10.01
N GLN A 48 4.15 3.58 -11.13
CA GLN A 48 2.87 2.95 -11.48
C GLN A 48 2.67 1.53 -10.91
N GLY A 49 3.68 0.98 -10.22
CA GLY A 49 3.67 -0.41 -9.76
C GLY A 49 2.49 -0.73 -8.84
N LEU A 50 2.32 0.02 -7.75
CA LEU A 50 1.19 -0.19 -6.81
C LEU A 50 -0.17 0.05 -7.46
N ALA A 51 -0.29 1.10 -8.28
CA ALA A 51 -1.53 1.38 -9.00
C ALA A 51 -1.88 0.24 -9.98
N GLY A 52 -0.87 -0.34 -10.66
CA GLY A 52 -1.01 -1.50 -11.53
C GLY A 52 -1.44 -2.75 -10.77
N ILE A 53 -0.78 -3.05 -9.64
CA ILE A 53 -1.15 -4.18 -8.77
C ILE A 53 -2.59 -4.02 -8.28
N ARG A 54 -2.98 -2.83 -7.80
CA ARG A 54 -4.37 -2.57 -7.36
C ARG A 54 -5.38 -2.81 -8.48
N ARG A 55 -5.12 -2.31 -9.69
CA ARG A 55 -5.98 -2.55 -10.87
C ARG A 55 -6.06 -4.04 -11.22
N TYR A 56 -4.98 -4.79 -11.05
CA TYR A 56 -4.97 -6.23 -11.28
C TYR A 56 -5.85 -6.93 -10.24
N LEU A 57 -5.61 -6.69 -8.94
CA LEU A 57 -6.31 -7.35 -7.85
C LEU A 57 -7.82 -7.05 -7.84
N ALA A 58 -8.22 -5.84 -8.23
CA ALA A 58 -9.63 -5.48 -8.34
C ALA A 58 -10.43 -6.39 -9.30
N ARG A 59 -9.78 -6.99 -10.31
CA ARG A 59 -10.44 -7.94 -11.23
C ARG A 59 -10.62 -9.35 -10.65
N TRP A 60 -9.93 -9.64 -9.55
CA TRP A 60 -9.86 -10.97 -8.94
C TRP A 60 -10.45 -10.98 -7.52
N ASP A 61 -11.11 -9.89 -7.10
CA ASP A 61 -11.49 -9.67 -5.69
C ASP A 61 -10.31 -9.93 -4.73
N GLY A 62 -9.10 -9.53 -5.15
CA GLY A 62 -7.86 -9.82 -4.45
C GLY A 62 -7.56 -8.83 -3.32
N LYS A 63 -6.80 -9.28 -2.33
CA LYS A 63 -6.35 -8.49 -1.18
C LYS A 63 -4.93 -7.98 -1.40
N ILE A 64 -4.67 -6.74 -0.98
CA ILE A 64 -3.32 -6.22 -0.77
C ILE A 64 -3.22 -5.59 0.61
N ALA A 65 -2.17 -5.92 1.36
CA ALA A 65 -1.83 -5.26 2.61
C ALA A 65 -0.35 -4.85 2.61
N ILE A 66 -0.07 -3.67 3.14
CA ILE A 66 1.28 -3.09 3.23
C ILE A 66 1.52 -2.64 4.67
N ARG A 67 2.64 -3.07 5.26
CA ARG A 67 3.14 -2.60 6.56
C ARG A 67 4.47 -1.89 6.38
N SER A 68 4.63 -0.72 6.99
CA SER A 68 5.86 0.07 6.96
C SER A 68 5.84 1.04 8.14
N GLY A 69 6.97 1.21 8.83
CA GLY A 69 7.02 2.00 10.05
C GLY A 69 6.05 1.47 11.10
N THR A 70 5.28 2.34 11.74
CA THR A 70 4.29 2.00 12.78
C THR A 70 2.86 1.90 12.25
N ALA A 71 2.68 1.66 10.94
CA ALA A 71 1.36 1.56 10.33
C ALA A 71 1.24 0.37 9.36
N ARG A 72 -0.01 -0.06 9.16
CA ARG A 72 -0.40 -1.08 8.19
C ARG A 72 -1.69 -0.67 7.49
N ILE A 73 -1.71 -0.73 6.16
CA ILE A 73 -2.90 -0.47 5.34
C ILE A 73 -3.27 -1.72 4.54
N ALA A 74 -4.55 -1.95 4.31
CA ALA A 74 -5.07 -3.01 3.48
C ALA A 74 -6.26 -2.56 2.63
N ILE A 75 -6.33 -3.06 1.39
CA ILE A 75 -7.57 -3.08 0.62
C ILE A 75 -8.21 -4.44 0.90
N VAL A 76 -9.28 -4.42 1.69
CA VAL A 76 -9.92 -5.61 2.25
C VAL A 76 -11.10 -6.02 1.34
N PRO A 77 -11.03 -7.18 0.68
CA PRO A 77 -12.15 -7.72 -0.09
C PRO A 77 -13.23 -8.28 0.84
N LYS A 78 -14.43 -8.55 0.30
CA LYS A 78 -15.60 -8.95 1.11
C LYS A 78 -15.43 -10.29 1.83
N TRP A 79 -14.52 -11.14 1.39
CA TRP A 79 -14.28 -12.47 1.96
C TRP A 79 -13.30 -12.45 3.15
N ASP A 80 -12.74 -11.28 3.50
CA ASP A 80 -11.74 -11.14 4.55
C ASP A 80 -12.22 -10.12 5.60
N ASP A 81 -11.99 -10.40 6.88
CA ASP A 81 -12.41 -9.56 8.02
C ASP A 81 -11.28 -8.66 8.56
N ASP A 82 -10.23 -8.45 7.76
CA ASP A 82 -9.09 -7.60 8.14
C ASP A 82 -9.47 -6.13 8.34
N VAL A 83 -8.60 -5.40 9.05
CA VAL A 83 -8.77 -3.96 9.29
C VAL A 83 -8.10 -3.15 8.16
N PRO A 84 -8.80 -2.21 7.51
CA PRO A 84 -8.24 -1.42 6.41
C PRO A 84 -7.03 -0.56 6.78
N LEU A 85 -6.98 -0.01 7.99
CA LEU A 85 -5.86 0.79 8.47
C LEU A 85 -5.64 0.53 9.96
N GLN A 86 -4.40 0.24 10.33
CA GLN A 86 -3.97 0.10 11.72
C GLN A 86 -2.75 0.99 11.95
N GLU A 87 -2.80 1.77 13.02
CA GLU A 87 -1.72 2.64 13.51
C GLU A 87 -1.21 2.13 14.87
N GLY A 88 -0.02 2.58 15.27
CA GLY A 88 0.57 2.18 16.56
C GLY A 88 1.01 0.71 16.62
N VAL A 89 1.11 0.04 15.46
CA VAL A 89 1.69 -1.31 15.40
C VAL A 89 3.20 -1.23 15.63
N PRO A 90 3.87 -2.31 16.11
CA PRO A 90 5.31 -2.30 16.30
C PRO A 90 6.05 -1.85 15.04
N PRO A 91 7.13 -1.06 15.16
CA PRO A 91 7.83 -0.53 14.00
C PRO A 91 8.38 -1.64 13.11
N PHE A 92 8.18 -1.51 11.80
CA PHE A 92 8.74 -2.39 10.78
C PHE A 92 9.70 -1.61 9.86
N PRO A 93 10.98 -1.98 9.76
CA PRO A 93 11.92 -1.32 8.84
C PRO A 93 11.54 -1.63 7.40
N GLY A 94 11.72 -0.68 6.48
CA GLY A 94 11.37 -0.89 5.07
C GLY A 94 9.88 -1.10 4.87
N ALA A 95 9.54 -2.10 4.05
CA ALA A 95 8.16 -2.45 3.75
C ALA A 95 7.93 -3.97 3.72
N GLN A 96 6.76 -4.38 4.20
CA GLN A 96 6.22 -5.71 4.00
C GLN A 96 4.95 -5.60 3.15
N VAL A 97 4.85 -6.44 2.12
CA VAL A 97 3.68 -6.53 1.23
C VAL A 97 3.13 -7.94 1.24
N LEU A 98 1.82 -8.04 1.48
CA LEU A 98 0.99 -9.23 1.33
C LEU A 98 0.06 -9.00 0.14
N ILE A 99 -0.02 -10.00 -0.75
CA ILE A 99 -0.99 -10.06 -1.84
C ILE A 99 -1.65 -11.42 -1.78
N ILE A 100 -2.98 -11.44 -1.83
CA ILE A 100 -3.78 -12.67 -1.92
C ILE A 100 -4.64 -12.55 -3.18
N ILE A 101 -4.53 -13.54 -4.05
CA ILE A 101 -5.37 -13.68 -5.24
C ILE A 101 -6.16 -14.96 -5.02
N PRO A 102 -7.48 -14.90 -4.79
CA PRO A 102 -8.28 -16.10 -4.66
C PRO A 102 -8.35 -16.82 -6.01
N GLU A 103 -8.50 -18.14 -5.95
CA GLU A 103 -8.87 -18.91 -7.12
C GLU A 103 -10.20 -18.39 -7.67
N GLN A 104 -10.28 -18.25 -8.99
CA GLN A 104 -11.57 -18.06 -9.65
C GLN A 104 -11.93 -19.44 -10.19
N GLU A 105 -12.97 -20.06 -9.64
CA GLU A 105 -13.61 -21.15 -10.37
C GLU A 105 -13.94 -20.60 -11.75
N SER A 106 -13.36 -21.20 -12.79
CA SER A 106 -13.78 -20.93 -14.15
C SER A 106 -15.28 -21.17 -14.18
N ALA A 107 -16.07 -20.09 -14.25
CA ALA A 107 -17.48 -20.19 -14.54
C ALA A 107 -17.57 -21.06 -15.80
N GLN A 108 -18.06 -22.29 -15.64
CA GLN A 108 -18.36 -23.17 -16.76
C GLN A 108 -19.26 -22.36 -17.69
N ARG A 109 -18.70 -21.95 -18.82
CA ARG A 109 -19.45 -21.36 -19.93
C ARG A 109 -20.13 -22.48 -20.70
#